data_AF-A0A7S1YKE0-F1
#
_entry.id   AF-A0A7S1YKE0-F1
#
_cell.length_a   1.000
_cell.length_b   1.000
_cell.length_c   1.000
_cell.angle_alpha   90.00
_cell.angle_beta   90.00
_cell.angle_gamma   90.00
#
_symmetry.space_group_name_H-M   'P 1'
#
loop_
_entity.id
_entity.type
_entity.pdbx_description
1 polymer ?
#
loop_
_entity_poly.entity_id
_entity_poly.type
_entity_poly.pdbx_seq_one_letter_code
_entity_poly.pdbx_strand_id
1 'polypeptide(L)'
;ELHPQDIENLNGIVLICSVPPSGNFKLTLRYLRRSLVDSYKITAGLAARKCIQNEDLCRELFFGGPKLLYDSTGEVLDDFGLTDDDIRRYQSYFARDTVAVIDLSHLSRNLPWSKADADGRSPEVGRLPPTLVLGAGRDFIVDQVANEETAAFFGADPPTIIDSPHDVMLGANWKNGAEAIDKFVKEK
;
A
#
# COMPACT_ATOMS: atom_id res chain seq x y z
N GLU A 1 9.88 -18.45 11.99
CA GLU A 1 10.09 -17.23 12.79
C GLU A 1 11.51 -16.76 12.55
N LEU A 2 11.73 -15.48 12.26
CA LEU A 2 13.08 -14.92 12.26
C LEU A 2 13.58 -14.97 13.71
N HIS A 3 14.76 -15.55 13.94
CA HIS A 3 15.35 -15.57 15.28
C HIS A 3 15.72 -14.12 15.65
N PRO A 4 15.69 -13.71 16.93
CA PRO A 4 16.08 -12.35 17.33
C PRO A 4 17.47 -11.92 16.80
N GLN A 5 18.37 -12.89 16.60
CA GLN A 5 19.71 -12.70 16.06
C GLN A 5 19.71 -12.37 14.55
N ASP A 6 18.64 -12.73 13.82
CA ASP A 6 18.50 -12.43 12.39
C ASP A 6 18.05 -10.99 12.16
N ILE A 7 17.34 -10.38 13.12
CA ILE A 7 16.91 -8.97 13.05
C ILE A 7 18.12 -8.04 13.15
N GLU A 8 19.12 -8.38 13.96
CA GLU A 8 20.37 -7.62 14.08
C GLU A 8 21.17 -7.58 12.76
N ASN A 9 20.93 -8.53 11.84
CA ASN A 9 21.60 -8.60 10.54
C ASN A 9 20.83 -7.89 9.41
N LEU A 10 19.68 -7.28 9.68
CA LEU A 10 18.90 -6.56 8.68
C LEU A 10 19.42 -5.11 8.57
N ASN A 11 19.87 -4.72 7.37
CA ASN A 11 20.31 -3.34 7.11
C ASN A 11 19.14 -2.33 7.03
N GLY A 12 17.90 -2.80 6.90
CA GLY A 12 16.73 -1.93 6.86
C GLY A 12 15.42 -2.64 6.60
N ILE A 13 14.34 -1.91 6.88
CA ILE A 13 12.97 -2.29 6.53
C ILE A 13 12.45 -1.27 5.52
N VAL A 14 11.76 -1.76 4.48
CA VAL A 14 11.00 -0.91 3.54
C VAL A 14 9.56 -1.37 3.57
N LEU A 15 8.66 -0.43 3.89
CA LEU A 15 7.22 -0.63 3.88
C LEU A 15 6.63 0.20 2.73
N ILE A 16 6.05 -0.47 1.74
CA ILE A 16 5.48 0.18 0.55
C ILE A 16 3.97 0.07 0.65
N CYS A 17 3.26 1.21 0.60
CA CYS A 17 1.79 1.31 0.60
C CYS A 17 1.12 0.34 1.59
N SER A 18 1.67 0.26 2.80
CA SER A 18 1.29 -0.75 3.78
C SER A 18 0.02 -0.36 4.53
N VAL A 19 -0.81 -1.35 4.84
CA VAL A 19 -1.98 -1.15 5.72
C VAL A 19 -1.50 -0.61 7.06
N PRO A 20 -2.09 0.49 7.57
CA PRO A 20 -1.61 1.11 8.79
C PRO A 20 -1.91 0.25 10.03
N PRO A 21 -1.23 0.50 11.16
CA PRO A 21 -1.47 -0.20 12.44
C PRO A 21 -2.92 -0.17 12.90
N SER A 22 -3.67 0.90 12.62
CA SER A 22 -5.09 1.01 12.92
C SER A 22 -6.00 0.13 12.07
N GLY A 23 -5.44 -0.52 11.06
CA GLY A 23 -6.07 -1.51 10.21
C GLY A 23 -7.02 -0.92 9.16
N ASN A 24 -7.57 -1.82 8.36
CA ASN A 24 -8.43 -1.50 7.22
C ASN A 24 -9.73 -0.79 7.60
N PHE A 25 -10.23 -0.94 8.83
CA PHE A 25 -11.50 -0.33 9.24
C PHE A 25 -11.41 1.20 9.32
N LYS A 26 -10.38 1.75 9.99
CA LYS A 26 -10.22 3.21 10.06
C LYS A 26 -9.93 3.80 8.69
N LEU A 27 -9.13 3.10 7.88
CA LEU A 27 -8.89 3.43 6.48
C LEU A 27 -10.20 3.51 5.67
N THR A 28 -11.05 2.48 5.76
CA THR A 28 -12.37 2.45 5.12
C THR A 28 -13.28 3.58 5.59
N LEU A 29 -13.27 3.91 6.89
CA LEU A 29 -14.07 5.00 7.44
C LEU A 29 -13.63 6.37 6.89
N ARG A 30 -12.34 6.56 6.62
CA ARG A 30 -11.84 7.79 5.97
C ARG A 30 -12.37 7.91 4.54
N TYR A 31 -12.42 6.81 3.80
CA TYR A 31 -13.04 6.79 2.47
C TYR A 31 -14.52 7.12 2.52
N LEU A 32 -15.26 6.55 3.49
CA LEU A 32 -16.69 6.84 3.69
C LEU A 32 -16.96 8.32 3.90
N ARG A 33 -16.05 9.03 4.56
CA ARG A 33 -16.15 10.47 4.79
C ARG A 33 -15.75 11.30 3.58
N ARG A 34 -14.89 10.79 2.69
CA ARG A 34 -14.41 11.51 1.50
C ARG A 34 -15.36 11.39 0.31
N SER A 35 -15.80 10.17 0.01
CA SER A 35 -16.59 9.87 -1.19
C SER A 35 -17.36 8.55 -1.01
N LEU A 36 -18.68 8.61 -1.14
CA LEU A 36 -19.53 7.42 -1.14
C LEU A 36 -19.23 6.51 -2.34
N VAL A 37 -18.83 7.09 -3.48
CA VAL A 37 -18.45 6.35 -4.69
C VAL A 37 -17.15 5.58 -4.47
N ASP A 38 -16.12 6.23 -3.92
CA ASP A 38 -14.82 5.60 -3.66
C ASP A 38 -14.99 4.47 -2.63
N SER A 39 -15.81 4.72 -1.61
CA SER A 39 -16.12 3.73 -0.58
C SER A 39 -16.82 2.51 -1.14
N TYR A 40 -17.78 2.71 -2.05
CA TYR A 40 -18.41 1.60 -2.76
C TYR A 40 -17.38 0.82 -3.57
N LYS A 41 -16.48 1.48 -4.31
CA LYS A 41 -15.45 0.83 -5.12
C LYS A 41 -14.47 0.02 -4.28
N ILE A 42 -13.97 0.58 -3.17
CA ILE A 42 -13.05 -0.11 -2.25
C ILE A 42 -13.76 -1.30 -1.59
N THR A 43 -14.98 -1.10 -1.09
CA THR A 43 -15.77 -2.17 -0.46
C THR A 43 -16.10 -3.28 -1.46
N ALA A 44 -16.55 -2.92 -2.67
CA ALA A 44 -16.87 -3.86 -3.72
C ALA A 44 -15.62 -4.61 -4.22
N GLY A 45 -14.53 -3.89 -4.41
CA GLY A 45 -13.28 -4.42 -4.95
C GLY A 45 -12.57 -5.34 -3.98
N LEU A 46 -12.33 -4.89 -2.75
CA LEU A 46 -11.54 -5.61 -1.76
C LEU A 46 -12.41 -6.52 -0.89
N ALA A 47 -13.47 -6.01 -0.26
CA ALA A 47 -14.28 -6.79 0.68
C ALA A 47 -15.21 -7.79 -0.05
N ALA A 48 -15.84 -7.36 -1.15
CA ALA A 48 -16.65 -8.25 -1.99
C ALA A 48 -15.84 -8.93 -3.12
N ARG A 49 -14.52 -8.74 -3.15
CA ARG A 49 -13.59 -9.39 -4.08
C ARG A 49 -13.93 -9.16 -5.55
N LYS A 50 -14.58 -8.05 -5.91
CA LYS A 50 -14.87 -7.77 -7.33
C LYS A 50 -13.63 -7.41 -8.13
N CYS A 51 -12.53 -7.00 -7.48
CA CYS A 51 -11.28 -6.69 -8.19
C CYS A 51 -10.71 -7.90 -8.93
N ILE A 52 -11.02 -9.14 -8.51
CA ILE A 52 -10.57 -10.36 -9.18
C ILE A 52 -11.46 -10.79 -10.36
N GLN A 53 -12.59 -10.11 -10.58
CA GLN A 53 -13.54 -10.40 -11.67
C GLN A 53 -13.78 -9.21 -12.60
N ASN A 54 -13.40 -7.99 -12.19
CA ASN A 54 -13.62 -6.76 -12.92
C ASN A 54 -12.27 -6.04 -13.15
N GLU A 55 -11.82 -6.04 -14.40
CA GLU A 55 -10.53 -5.47 -14.82
C GLU A 55 -10.46 -3.96 -14.59
N ASP A 56 -11.54 -3.22 -14.86
CA ASP A 56 -11.57 -1.76 -14.64
C ASP A 56 -11.42 -1.42 -13.15
N LEU A 57 -12.08 -2.19 -12.28
CA LEU A 57 -11.96 -2.03 -10.84
C LEU A 57 -10.58 -2.46 -10.34
N CYS A 58 -9.99 -3.50 -10.92
CA CYS A 58 -8.61 -3.90 -10.64
C CYS A 58 -7.64 -2.76 -10.99
N ARG A 59 -7.79 -2.19 -12.19
CA ARG A 59 -6.98 -1.06 -12.66
C ARG A 59 -7.15 0.16 -11.78
N GLU A 60 -8.36 0.46 -11.36
CA GLU A 60 -8.62 1.63 -10.51
C GLU A 60 -8.02 1.51 -9.12
N LEU A 61 -8.11 0.34 -8.50
CA LEU A 61 -7.61 0.14 -7.15
C LEU A 61 -6.08 0.08 -7.09
N PHE A 62 -5.45 -0.63 -8.03
CA PHE A 62 -4.03 -0.99 -7.92
C PHE A 62 -3.13 -0.21 -8.88
N PHE A 63 -3.66 0.27 -10.00
CA PHE A 63 -2.89 0.74 -11.14
C PHE A 63 -3.23 2.16 -11.60
N GLY A 64 -3.86 2.96 -10.74
CA GLY A 64 -3.95 4.42 -10.92
C GLY A 64 -5.18 4.93 -11.67
N GLY A 65 -6.19 4.09 -11.90
CA GLY A 65 -7.48 4.58 -12.41
C GLY A 65 -7.71 4.30 -13.90
N PRO A 66 -8.32 5.25 -14.63
CA PRO A 66 -8.67 5.06 -16.03
C PRO A 66 -7.43 4.77 -16.89
N LYS A 67 -7.64 4.02 -17.99
CA LYS A 67 -6.61 3.64 -18.96
C LYS A 67 -5.83 4.84 -19.54
N LEU A 68 -6.47 6.00 -19.58
CA LEU A 68 -5.85 7.27 -19.95
C LEU A 68 -6.20 8.27 -18.86
N LEU A 69 -5.18 8.85 -18.24
CA LEU A 69 -5.34 10.05 -17.45
C LEU A 69 -5.38 11.24 -18.39
N TYR A 70 -6.30 12.16 -18.11
CA TYR A 70 -6.42 13.40 -18.86
C TYR A 70 -6.20 14.58 -17.93
N ASP A 71 -5.53 15.62 -18.43
CA ASP A 71 -5.49 16.90 -17.71
C ASP A 71 -6.82 17.65 -17.81
N SER A 72 -6.88 18.84 -17.22
CA SER A 72 -8.07 19.69 -17.28
C SER A 72 -8.41 20.22 -18.68
N THR A 73 -7.51 20.04 -19.66
CA THR A 73 -7.67 20.46 -21.05
C THR A 73 -8.13 19.31 -21.96
N GLY A 74 -8.08 18.06 -21.47
CA GLY A 74 -8.44 16.85 -22.21
C GLY A 74 -7.26 16.20 -22.94
N GLU A 75 -6.02 16.64 -22.68
CA GLU A 75 -4.82 15.99 -23.20
C GLU A 75 -4.44 14.77 -22.33
N VAL A 76 -3.88 13.73 -22.96
CA VAL A 76 -3.45 12.52 -22.25
C VAL A 76 -2.21 12.85 -21.40
N LEU A 77 -2.36 12.74 -20.08
CA LEU A 77 -1.29 12.86 -19.09
C LEU A 77 -0.44 11.59 -19.00
N ASP A 78 -1.09 10.41 -19.00
CA ASP A 78 -0.43 9.14 -18.70
C ASP A 78 -1.35 7.95 -19.06
N ASP A 79 -0.77 6.80 -19.43
CA ASP A 79 -1.47 5.51 -19.59
C ASP A 79 -0.96 4.45 -18.58
N PHE A 80 -0.09 4.89 -17.65
CA PHE A 80 0.61 4.07 -16.66
C PHE A 80 1.43 2.92 -17.26
N GLY A 81 1.64 2.90 -18.58
CA GLY A 81 2.36 1.87 -19.32
C GLY A 81 1.78 0.46 -19.15
N LEU A 82 0.48 0.34 -18.86
CA LEU A 82 -0.17 -0.95 -18.55
C LEU A 82 -1.22 -1.31 -19.58
N THR A 83 -0.93 -2.36 -20.35
CA THR A 83 -1.87 -2.92 -21.32
C THR A 83 -3.03 -3.62 -20.64
N ASP A 84 -4.13 -3.87 -21.36
CA ASP A 84 -5.23 -4.68 -20.83
C ASP A 84 -4.78 -6.13 -20.57
N ASP A 85 -3.80 -6.63 -21.31
CA ASP A 85 -3.20 -7.95 -21.05
C ASP A 85 -2.41 -7.97 -19.73
N ASP A 86 -1.74 -6.87 -19.37
CA ASP A 86 -1.07 -6.73 -18.07
C ASP A 86 -2.07 -6.72 -16.92
N ILE A 87 -3.17 -5.99 -17.06
CA ILE A 87 -4.24 -5.96 -16.04
C ILE A 87 -4.84 -7.36 -15.88
N ARG A 88 -5.17 -8.06 -16.97
CA ARG A 88 -5.66 -9.45 -16.91
C ARG A 88 -4.66 -10.39 -16.24
N ARG A 89 -3.37 -10.23 -16.56
CA ARG A 89 -2.30 -11.02 -15.96
C ARG A 89 -2.20 -10.80 -14.46
N TYR A 90 -2.10 -9.55 -14.00
CA TYR A 90 -2.00 -9.24 -12.56
C TYR A 90 -3.28 -9.59 -11.79
N GLN A 91 -4.45 -9.33 -12.37
CA GLN A 91 -5.73 -9.76 -11.80
C GLN A 91 -5.78 -11.28 -11.59
N SER A 92 -5.22 -12.07 -12.53
CA SER A 92 -5.17 -13.54 -12.37
C SER A 92 -4.32 -13.97 -11.17
N TYR A 93 -3.28 -13.20 -10.82
CA TYR A 93 -2.48 -13.45 -9.62
C TYR A 93 -3.28 -13.15 -8.35
N PHE A 94 -4.02 -12.03 -8.32
CA PHE A 94 -4.92 -11.72 -7.20
C PHE A 94 -6.00 -12.80 -7.04
N ALA A 95 -6.59 -13.27 -8.15
CA ALA A 95 -7.60 -14.34 -8.13
C ALA A 95 -7.02 -15.65 -7.57
N ARG A 96 -5.80 -16.02 -7.98
CA ARG A 96 -5.08 -17.18 -7.45
C ARG A 96 -4.81 -17.03 -5.95
N ASP A 97 -4.28 -15.89 -5.53
CA ASP A 97 -3.82 -15.69 -4.16
C ASP A 97 -4.99 -15.50 -3.17
N THR A 98 -6.17 -15.11 -3.66
CA THR A 98 -7.41 -15.05 -2.87
C THR A 98 -7.85 -16.42 -2.32
N VAL A 99 -7.36 -17.53 -2.89
CA VAL A 99 -7.62 -18.89 -2.36
C VAL A 99 -6.85 -19.15 -1.07
N ALA A 100 -5.71 -18.48 -0.86
CA ALA A 100 -4.96 -18.51 0.38
C ALA A 100 -5.61 -17.55 1.40
N VAL A 101 -6.80 -17.90 1.88
CA VAL A 101 -7.56 -17.04 2.81
C VAL A 101 -6.89 -17.05 4.17
N ILE A 102 -6.37 -15.89 4.58
CA ILE A 102 -6.02 -15.62 5.96
C ILE A 102 -7.29 -15.16 6.69
N ASP A 103 -7.59 -15.76 7.85
CA ASP A 103 -8.63 -15.23 8.73
C ASP A 103 -8.16 -13.87 9.27
N LEU A 104 -8.67 -12.80 8.66
CA LEU A 104 -8.34 -11.42 9.02
C LEU A 104 -8.77 -11.07 10.45
N SER A 105 -9.81 -11.72 11.00
CA SER A 105 -10.22 -11.50 12.39
C SER A 105 -9.25 -12.17 13.35
N HIS A 106 -8.83 -13.39 13.05
CA HIS A 106 -7.80 -14.07 13.83
C HIS A 106 -6.45 -13.34 13.72
N LEU A 107 -6.02 -12.97 12.51
CA LEU A 107 -4.79 -12.24 12.28
C LEU A 107 -4.80 -10.89 13.03
N SER A 108 -5.90 -10.12 12.94
CA SER A 108 -5.99 -8.81 13.58
C SER A 108 -5.89 -8.85 15.10
N ARG A 109 -6.35 -9.93 15.75
CA ARG A 109 -6.19 -10.13 17.20
C ARG A 109 -4.77 -10.48 17.62
N ASN A 110 -3.99 -11.07 16.70
CA ASN A 110 -2.64 -11.55 16.98
C ASN A 110 -1.54 -10.58 16.51
N LEU A 111 -1.89 -9.56 15.72
CA LEU A 111 -0.91 -8.61 15.22
C LEU A 111 -0.46 -7.60 16.30
N PRO A 112 0.84 -7.22 16.29
CA PRO A 112 1.48 -6.49 17.38
C PRO A 112 1.04 -5.02 17.50
N TRP A 113 0.23 -4.49 16.58
CA TRP A 113 -0.28 -3.11 16.69
C TRP A 113 -1.16 -2.89 17.92
N SER A 114 -1.80 -3.94 18.46
CA SER A 114 -2.57 -3.87 19.71
C SER A 114 -1.71 -3.51 20.93
N LYS A 115 -0.39 -3.57 20.76
CA LYS A 115 0.62 -3.23 21.77
C LYS A 115 1.25 -1.86 21.53
N ALA A 116 0.71 -1.05 20.62
CA ALA A 116 1.20 0.31 20.43
C ALA A 116 1.14 1.09 21.76
N ASP A 117 2.13 1.94 22.00
CA ASP A 117 2.15 2.82 23.16
C ASP A 117 1.13 3.97 23.04
N ALA A 118 1.10 4.86 24.04
CA ALA A 118 0.18 5.99 24.08
C ALA A 118 0.35 6.96 22.89
N ASP A 119 1.54 6.98 22.28
CA ASP A 119 1.88 7.82 21.13
C ASP A 119 1.69 7.07 19.79
N GLY A 120 1.18 5.83 19.84
CA GLY A 120 0.93 5.00 18.66
C GLY A 120 2.18 4.31 18.11
N ARG A 121 3.26 4.20 18.88
CA ARG A 121 4.53 3.57 18.47
C ARG A 121 4.61 2.10 18.88
N SER A 122 5.34 1.31 18.09
CA SER A 122 5.65 -0.08 18.45
C SER A 122 6.58 -0.12 19.68
N PRO A 123 6.35 -1.04 20.65
CA PRO A 123 7.29 -1.26 21.76
C PRO A 123 8.70 -1.65 21.31
N GLU A 124 8.83 -2.18 20.08
CA GLU A 124 10.11 -2.67 19.56
C GLU A 124 10.89 -1.61 18.78
N VAL A 125 10.41 -0.36 18.65
CA VAL A 125 11.06 0.70 17.82
C VAL A 125 12.56 0.81 18.09
N GLY A 126 13.00 0.73 19.36
CA GLY A 126 14.42 0.81 19.71
C GLY A 126 15.30 -0.36 19.25
N ARG A 127 14.71 -1.43 18.71
CA ARG A 127 15.38 -2.64 18.20
C ARG A 127 15.21 -2.83 16.70
N LEU A 128 14.39 -2.01 16.06
CA LEU A 128 14.18 -2.13 14.62
C LEU A 128 15.36 -1.52 13.88
N PRO A 129 15.80 -2.12 12.76
CA PRO A 129 16.74 -1.45 11.87
C PRO A 129 16.07 -0.20 11.28
N PRO A 130 16.85 0.72 10.68
CA PRO A 130 16.24 1.94 10.17
C PRO A 130 15.18 1.60 9.11
N THR A 131 14.08 2.34 9.11
CA THR A 131 12.87 1.98 8.37
C THR A 131 12.51 3.08 7.38
N LEU A 132 12.21 2.71 6.14
CA LEU A 132 11.61 3.57 5.13
C LEU A 132 10.13 3.23 5.00
N VAL A 133 9.27 4.24 5.12
CA VAL A 133 7.87 4.15 4.71
C VAL A 133 7.71 4.89 3.39
N LEU A 134 7.29 4.16 2.36
CA LEU A 134 7.11 4.62 1.00
C LEU A 134 5.62 4.58 0.66
N GLY A 135 5.01 5.75 0.47
CA GLY A 135 3.63 5.91 0.03
C GLY A 135 3.52 6.31 -1.44
N ALA A 136 2.40 5.99 -2.07
CA ALA A 136 2.11 6.36 -3.44
C ALA A 136 1.10 7.52 -3.49
N GLY A 137 1.43 8.58 -4.24
CA GLY A 137 0.61 9.79 -4.33
C GLY A 137 -0.71 9.59 -5.08
N ARG A 138 -0.80 8.57 -5.94
CA ARG A 138 -2.03 8.17 -6.66
C ARG A 138 -2.64 6.88 -6.10
N ASP A 139 -2.32 6.55 -4.85
CA ASP A 139 -2.85 5.37 -4.18
C ASP A 139 -4.34 5.57 -3.83
N PHE A 140 -5.18 4.67 -4.33
CA PHE A 140 -6.60 4.67 -4.05
C PHE A 140 -6.96 3.94 -2.75
N ILE A 141 -6.08 3.06 -2.27
CA ILE A 141 -6.30 2.12 -1.17
C ILE A 141 -5.62 2.55 0.12
N VAL A 142 -4.45 3.19 0.07
CA VAL A 142 -3.68 3.61 1.25
C VAL A 142 -3.37 5.11 1.16
N ASP A 143 -4.08 5.90 1.94
CA ASP A 143 -3.93 7.36 1.93
C ASP A 143 -2.67 7.85 2.66
N GLN A 144 -2.36 9.14 2.50
CA GLN A 144 -1.20 9.76 3.16
C GLN A 144 -1.24 9.59 4.69
N VAL A 145 -2.43 9.72 5.31
CA VAL A 145 -2.61 9.55 6.76
C VAL A 145 -2.21 8.15 7.22
N ALA A 146 -2.52 7.11 6.43
CA ALA A 146 -2.07 5.74 6.72
C ALA A 146 -0.55 5.59 6.66
N ASN A 147 0.09 6.23 5.67
CA ASN A 147 1.55 6.22 5.54
C ASN A 147 2.22 6.95 6.72
N GLU A 148 1.67 8.09 7.15
CA GLU A 148 2.13 8.83 8.33
C GLU A 148 1.96 8.02 9.62
N GLU A 149 0.81 7.35 9.79
CA GLU A 149 0.56 6.47 10.93
C GLU A 149 1.56 5.31 10.97
N THR A 150 1.86 4.72 9.81
CA THR A 150 2.84 3.65 9.69
C THR A 150 4.25 4.15 10.03
N ALA A 151 4.65 5.32 9.52
CA ALA A 151 5.93 5.93 9.85
C ALA A 151 6.07 6.17 11.37
N ALA A 152 5.03 6.75 11.99
CA ALA A 152 5.00 6.96 13.43
C ALA A 152 5.13 5.64 14.20
N PHE A 153 4.40 4.60 13.80
CA PHE A 153 4.43 3.31 14.47
C PHE A 153 5.80 2.64 14.46
N PHE A 154 6.53 2.77 13.34
CA PHE A 154 7.88 2.23 13.19
C PHE A 154 8.98 3.19 13.69
N GLY A 155 8.62 4.38 14.18
CA GLY A 155 9.60 5.40 14.57
C GLY A 155 10.48 5.89 13.42
N ALA A 156 9.96 5.83 12.19
CA ALA A 156 10.63 6.27 10.98
C ALA A 156 10.46 7.78 10.76
N ASP A 157 11.28 8.32 9.84
CA ASP A 157 11.07 9.67 9.28
C ASP A 157 9.71 9.77 8.56
N PRO A 158 9.20 10.99 8.31
CA PRO A 158 7.98 11.18 7.53
C PRO A 158 8.01 10.37 6.22
N PRO A 159 6.86 9.79 5.81
CA PRO A 159 6.84 8.89 4.67
C PRO A 159 7.31 9.59 3.38
N THR A 160 8.11 8.88 2.60
CA THR A 160 8.45 9.34 1.24
C THR A 160 7.25 9.08 0.34
N ILE A 161 6.68 10.14 -0.24
CA ILE A 161 5.56 10.01 -1.17
C ILE A 161 6.08 10.12 -2.60
N ILE A 162 5.88 9.07 -3.39
CA ILE A 162 6.29 9.01 -4.80
C ILE A 162 5.10 9.12 -5.75
N ASP A 163 5.35 9.61 -6.96
CA ASP A 163 4.33 9.60 -8.01
C ASP A 163 4.16 8.20 -8.58
N SER A 164 3.17 7.47 -8.07
CA SER A 164 2.90 6.08 -8.45
C SER A 164 1.47 5.71 -8.05
N PRO A 165 0.85 4.70 -8.70
CA PRO A 165 -0.29 3.99 -8.13
C PRO A 165 0.14 3.03 -6.99
N HIS A 166 -0.83 2.35 -6.36
CA HIS A 166 -0.64 1.46 -5.21
C HIS A 166 0.39 0.35 -5.47
N ASP A 167 0.29 -0.35 -6.59
CA ASP A 167 1.25 -1.39 -6.98
C ASP A 167 2.50 -0.77 -7.61
N VAL A 168 3.29 -0.12 -6.74
CA VAL A 168 4.42 0.73 -7.09
C VAL A 168 5.36 0.08 -8.10
N MET A 169 5.63 -1.21 -7.97
CA MET A 169 6.68 -1.89 -8.74
C MET A 169 6.21 -2.50 -10.08
N LEU A 170 4.94 -2.33 -10.46
CA LEU A 170 4.34 -3.06 -11.58
C LEU A 170 3.98 -2.23 -12.81
N GLY A 171 3.90 -0.89 -12.69
CA GLY A 171 3.55 0.04 -13.79
C GLY A 171 4.71 0.90 -14.29
N ALA A 172 4.43 1.86 -15.18
CA ALA A 172 5.44 2.74 -15.79
C ALA A 172 6.30 3.51 -14.77
N ASN A 173 5.71 3.85 -13.62
CA ASN A 173 6.36 4.65 -12.57
C ASN A 173 7.19 3.82 -11.57
N TRP A 174 7.44 2.54 -11.85
CA TRP A 174 8.20 1.66 -10.94
C TRP A 174 9.58 2.21 -10.55
N LYS A 175 10.20 2.98 -11.44
CA LYS A 175 11.51 3.61 -11.18
C LYS A 175 11.46 4.55 -10.00
N ASN A 176 10.35 5.26 -9.78
CA ASN A 176 10.21 6.17 -8.65
C ASN A 176 10.32 5.41 -7.31
N GLY A 177 9.72 4.22 -7.24
CA GLY A 177 9.87 3.33 -6.09
C GLY A 177 11.27 2.75 -5.96
N ALA A 178 11.84 2.26 -7.07
CA ALA A 178 13.18 1.69 -7.07
C ALA A 178 14.25 2.71 -6.65
N GLU A 179 14.18 3.95 -7.14
CA GLU A 179 15.11 5.04 -6.82
C GLU A 179 14.99 5.46 -5.35
N ALA A 180 13.78 5.52 -4.80
CA ALA A 180 13.58 5.81 -3.38
C ALA A 180 14.20 4.73 -2.48
N ILE A 181 14.04 3.46 -2.85
CA ILE A 181 14.63 2.32 -2.13
C ILE A 181 16.15 2.31 -2.27
N ASP A 182 16.67 2.51 -3.47
CA ASP A 182 18.12 2.55 -3.75
C ASP A 182 18.79 3.69 -2.97
N LYS A 183 18.17 4.88 -2.95
CA LYS A 183 18.64 6.00 -2.12
C LYS A 183 18.72 5.62 -0.65
N PHE A 184 17.65 5.03 -0.10
CA PHE A 184 17.61 4.59 1.29
C PHE A 184 18.66 3.53 1.62
N VAL A 185 18.92 2.58 0.71
CA VAL A 185 19.93 1.56 0.91
C VAL A 185 21.35 2.15 0.89
N LYS A 186 21.60 3.19 0.06
CA LYS A 186 22.91 3.84 -0.05
C LYS A 186 23.24 4.84 1.06
N GLU A 187 22.22 5.41 1.69
CA GLU A 187 22.38 6.39 2.78
C GLU A 187 22.58 5.75 4.17
N LYS A 188 22.71 4.42 4.21
CA LYS A 188 22.95 3.64 5.43
C LYS A 188 24.34 3.02 5.47
#